data_AF-A0A8T7M5B0-F1
#
_entry.id   AF-A0A8T7M5B0-F1
#
_cell.length_a   1.000
_cell.length_b   1.000
_cell.length_c   1.000
_cell.angle_alpha   90.00
_cell.angle_beta   90.00
_cell.angle_gamma   90.00
#
_symmetry.space_group_name_H-M   'P 1'
#
loop_
_entity.id
_entity.type
_entity.pdbx_description
1 polymer ?
#
loop_
_entity_poly.entity_id
_entity_poly.type
_entity_poly.pdbx_seq_one_letter_code
_entity_poly.pdbx_strand_id
1 'polypeptide(L)'
;MSKKKSAIILGLIALLALIAVPFSAIPASASTVAFGNCTYTQGYWKTHPESWPVNSLTIGGGSYSKDQLIKIFNTPPKGDASYILMDQLIAAKLNLASGASDSAVATTIANSDTWLSVNKLGSKSKDQAAINMGSILDQFNNGLIGPGHCGSTPPPPPVPTPTPSQCFDYNGSVVPCP
;
A
#
# COMPACT_ATOMS: atom_id res chain seq x y z
N MET A 1 -15.99 9.88 -74.70
CA MET A 1 -15.29 10.99 -74.02
C MET A 1 -14.17 10.38 -73.15
N SER A 2 -12.98 10.12 -73.70
CA SER A 2 -11.80 11.01 -73.73
C SER A 2 -11.41 11.50 -72.33
N LYS A 3 -10.53 10.80 -71.60
CA LYS A 3 -9.04 10.89 -71.56
C LYS A 3 -8.53 11.86 -70.48
N LYS A 4 -7.66 11.31 -69.59
CA LYS A 4 -6.35 11.87 -69.14
C LYS A 4 -6.43 13.09 -68.17
N LYS A 5 -5.55 13.31 -67.19
CA LYS A 5 -4.14 12.93 -66.91
C LYS A 5 -3.88 13.06 -65.40
N SER A 6 -2.92 12.27 -64.88
CA SER A 6 -2.17 12.53 -63.66
C SER A 6 -1.48 13.91 -63.68
N ALA A 7 -1.31 14.51 -62.50
CA ALA A 7 -0.27 15.50 -62.26
C ALA A 7 0.37 15.21 -60.90
N ILE A 8 1.63 14.77 -60.97
CA ILE A 8 2.57 14.64 -59.86
C ILE A 8 3.11 16.05 -59.60
N ILE A 9 3.02 16.54 -58.37
CA ILE A 9 3.72 17.76 -57.94
C ILE A 9 4.78 17.35 -56.92
N LEU A 10 6.02 17.32 -57.41
CA LEU A 10 7.25 17.40 -56.62
C LEU A 10 7.37 18.83 -56.09
N GLY A 11 7.65 19.01 -54.79
CA GLY A 11 7.90 20.35 -54.26
C GLY A 11 8.24 20.44 -52.77
N LEU A 12 9.51 20.16 -52.45
CA LEU A 12 10.34 20.82 -51.42
C LEU A 12 9.97 20.70 -49.93
N ILE A 13 10.86 19.95 -49.28
CA ILE A 13 11.25 19.89 -47.88
C ILE A 13 11.32 21.28 -47.21
N ALA A 14 10.58 21.45 -46.12
CA ALA A 14 10.98 22.33 -45.02
C ALA A 14 11.05 21.49 -43.74
N LEU A 15 12.26 21.01 -43.46
CA LEU A 15 12.63 20.32 -42.23
C LEU A 15 12.61 21.36 -41.10
N LEU A 16 11.52 21.42 -40.33
CA LEU A 16 11.53 22.08 -39.03
C LEU A 16 11.65 21.00 -37.95
N ALA A 17 12.89 20.69 -37.59
CA ALA A 17 13.18 19.88 -36.41
C ALA A 17 12.80 20.69 -35.16
N LEU A 18 11.63 20.41 -34.59
CA LEU A 18 11.32 20.82 -33.22
C LEU A 18 12.22 20.00 -32.29
N ILE A 19 13.15 20.71 -31.67
CA ILE A 19 14.06 20.19 -30.65
C ILE A 19 13.19 19.71 -29.48
N ALA A 20 13.00 18.39 -29.38
CA ALA A 20 12.50 17.78 -28.16
C ALA A 20 13.60 17.94 -27.10
N VAL A 21 13.45 18.94 -26.23
CA VAL A 21 14.28 19.04 -25.02
C VAL A 21 13.96 17.82 -24.15
N PRO A 22 14.96 17.02 -23.74
CA PRO A 22 14.70 15.97 -22.77
C PRO A 22 14.38 16.68 -21.44
N PHE A 23 13.13 16.58 -21.00
CA PHE A 23 12.78 16.94 -19.62
C PHE A 23 13.51 15.95 -18.71
N SER A 24 14.71 16.30 -18.27
CA SER A 24 15.42 15.58 -17.22
C SER A 24 14.59 15.71 -15.95
N ALA A 25 13.76 14.70 -15.70
CA ALA A 25 13.07 14.56 -14.43
C ALA A 25 14.13 14.34 -13.35
N ILE A 26 14.37 15.38 -12.55
CA ILE A 26 15.11 15.24 -11.29
C ILE A 26 14.25 14.33 -10.41
N PRO A 27 14.75 13.17 -9.93
CA PRO A 27 14.01 12.45 -8.92
C PRO A 27 13.96 13.36 -7.69
N ALA A 28 12.77 13.89 -7.39
CA ALA A 28 12.50 14.44 -6.09
C ALA A 28 12.59 13.28 -5.11
N SER A 29 13.74 13.15 -4.43
CA SER A 29 13.86 12.31 -3.25
C SER A 29 12.97 12.91 -2.18
N ALA A 30 11.68 12.59 -2.24
CA ALA A 30 10.78 12.76 -1.12
C ALA A 30 11.28 11.81 -0.04
N SER A 31 12.01 12.35 0.94
CA SER A 31 12.20 11.67 2.22
C SER A 31 10.82 11.56 2.85
N THR A 32 10.13 10.47 2.55
CA THR A 32 8.98 10.03 3.31
C THR A 32 9.50 9.80 4.72
N VAL A 33 9.04 10.62 5.67
CA VAL A 33 9.03 10.20 7.06
C VAL A 33 8.30 8.86 7.03
N ALA A 34 9.04 7.79 7.27
CA ALA A 34 8.46 6.46 7.31
C ALA A 34 7.46 6.45 8.47
N PHE A 35 6.19 6.75 8.16
CA PHE A 35 5.11 6.12 8.91
C PHE A 35 5.44 4.63 8.89
N GLY A 36 5.64 4.06 10.08
CA GLY A 36 6.31 2.78 10.23
C GLY A 36 5.76 1.78 9.24
N ASN A 37 6.65 1.12 8.49
CA ASN A 37 6.28 -0.02 7.68
C ASN A 37 5.83 -1.13 8.63
N CYS A 38 4.56 -1.07 9.03
CA CYS A 38 3.90 -1.93 10.00
C CYS A 38 2.38 -1.76 9.85
N THR A 39 1.61 -2.68 10.41
CA THR A 39 0.14 -2.70 10.33
C THR A 39 -0.51 -2.43 11.68
N TYR A 40 -1.74 -1.94 11.63
CA TYR A 40 -2.67 -1.82 12.74
C TYR A 40 -3.87 -2.74 12.52
N THR A 41 -4.41 -3.28 13.62
CA THR A 41 -5.58 -4.16 13.58
C THR A 41 -6.84 -3.47 13.03
N GLN A 42 -7.80 -4.29 12.60
CA GLN A 42 -9.16 -3.82 12.31
C GLN A 42 -9.78 -3.06 13.50
N GLY A 43 -9.56 -3.55 14.72
CA GLY A 43 -10.06 -2.92 15.94
C GLY A 43 -9.51 -1.51 16.15
N TYR A 44 -8.22 -1.29 15.90
CA TYR A 44 -7.59 0.04 15.98
C TYR A 44 -8.28 1.02 15.02
N TRP A 45 -8.43 0.64 13.75
CA TRP A 45 -9.08 1.51 12.76
C TRP A 45 -10.53 1.83 13.11
N LYS A 46 -11.25 0.89 13.73
CA LYS A 46 -12.63 1.10 14.18
C LYS A 46 -12.74 2.10 15.33
N THR A 47 -11.77 2.10 16.25
CA THR A 47 -11.81 2.94 17.47
C THR A 47 -11.02 4.24 17.36
N HIS A 48 -10.20 4.40 16.31
CA HIS A 48 -9.40 5.60 16.08
C HIS A 48 -9.70 6.22 14.70
N PRO A 49 -10.95 6.61 14.41
CA PRO A 49 -11.28 7.27 13.15
C PRO A 49 -10.44 8.52 12.91
N GLU A 50 -10.06 9.28 13.93
CA GLU A 50 -9.18 10.44 13.86
C GLU A 50 -7.80 10.13 13.25
N SER A 51 -7.33 8.89 13.36
CA SER A 51 -6.04 8.45 12.82
C SER A 51 -6.11 8.01 11.35
N TRP A 52 -7.29 7.99 10.73
CA TRP A 52 -7.40 7.55 9.33
C TRP A 52 -6.66 8.52 8.40
N PRO A 53 -5.69 8.04 7.59
CA PRO A 53 -4.90 8.89 6.70
C PRO A 53 -5.71 9.42 5.50
N VAL A 54 -6.89 8.86 5.25
CA VAL A 54 -7.75 9.17 4.11
C VAL A 54 -9.22 9.31 4.54
N ASN A 55 -9.96 10.14 3.82
CA ASN A 55 -11.40 10.37 4.08
C ASN A 55 -12.32 9.48 3.23
N SER A 56 -11.76 8.67 2.33
CA SER A 56 -12.51 7.75 1.47
C SER A 56 -11.63 6.60 1.00
N LEU A 57 -12.25 5.46 0.71
CA LEU A 57 -11.60 4.33 0.03
C LEU A 57 -12.40 3.92 -1.19
N THR A 58 -11.71 3.49 -2.24
CA THR A 58 -12.32 2.77 -3.35
C THR A 58 -12.30 1.29 -3.03
N ILE A 59 -13.47 0.64 -2.98
CA ILE A 59 -13.63 -0.80 -2.72
C ILE A 59 -14.60 -1.40 -3.73
N GLY A 60 -14.21 -2.47 -4.40
CA GLY A 60 -15.03 -3.12 -5.41
C GLY A 60 -15.49 -2.18 -6.54
N GLY A 61 -14.66 -1.21 -6.90
CA GLY A 61 -14.99 -0.18 -7.90
C GLY A 61 -15.92 0.93 -7.40
N GLY A 62 -16.45 0.85 -6.18
CA GLY A 62 -17.23 1.91 -5.55
C GLY A 62 -16.38 2.79 -4.64
N SER A 63 -16.64 4.10 -4.62
CA SER A 63 -16.03 5.03 -3.65
C SER A 63 -16.91 5.16 -2.41
N TYR A 64 -16.33 4.95 -1.24
CA TYR A 64 -17.00 5.04 0.06
C TYR A 64 -16.34 6.12 0.91
N SER A 65 -17.14 7.01 1.48
CA SER A 65 -16.67 7.97 2.47
C SER A 65 -16.33 7.28 3.79
N LYS A 66 -15.48 7.92 4.59
CA LYS A 66 -15.13 7.51 5.95
C LYS A 66 -16.36 7.18 6.79
N ASP A 67 -17.39 8.02 6.76
CA ASP A 67 -18.62 7.78 7.53
C ASP A 67 -19.38 6.53 7.06
N GLN A 68 -19.39 6.25 5.75
CA GLN A 68 -19.98 5.01 5.23
C GLN A 68 -19.18 3.80 5.69
N LEU A 69 -17.85 3.88 5.60
CA LEU A 69 -16.94 2.81 6.00
C LEU A 69 -17.02 2.52 7.50
N ILE A 70 -17.15 3.54 8.36
CA ILE A 70 -17.37 3.37 9.81
C ILE A 70 -18.71 2.68 10.08
N LYS A 71 -19.78 3.02 9.36
CA LYS A 71 -21.08 2.33 9.49
C LYS A 71 -20.97 0.86 9.08
N ILE A 72 -20.24 0.57 8.00
CA ILE A 72 -19.97 -0.79 7.53
C ILE A 72 -19.20 -1.56 8.61
N PHE A 73 -18.11 -1.00 9.14
CA PHE A 73 -17.31 -1.61 10.21
C PHE A 73 -18.13 -1.95 11.47
N ASN A 74 -19.14 -1.15 11.78
CA ASN A 74 -20.01 -1.36 12.94
C ASN A 74 -21.17 -2.31 12.65
N THR A 75 -21.30 -2.84 11.43
CA THR A 75 -22.30 -3.84 11.06
C THR A 75 -21.77 -5.24 11.35
N PRO A 76 -22.37 -6.01 12.28
CA PRO A 76 -21.87 -7.36 12.59
C PRO A 76 -21.98 -8.28 11.37
N PRO A 77 -20.90 -9.00 10.97
CA PRO A 77 -20.93 -9.82 9.75
C PRO A 77 -21.93 -10.97 9.78
N LYS A 78 -22.29 -11.52 10.95
CA LYS A 78 -23.26 -12.63 11.12
C LYS A 78 -23.00 -13.81 10.17
N GLY A 79 -21.72 -14.08 9.89
CA GLY A 79 -21.28 -15.14 8.98
C GLY A 79 -21.53 -14.86 7.49
N ASP A 80 -21.86 -13.63 7.09
CA ASP A 80 -21.92 -13.20 5.69
C ASP A 80 -20.50 -12.90 5.18
N ALA A 81 -20.06 -13.67 4.18
CA ALA A 81 -18.74 -13.53 3.57
C ALA A 81 -18.49 -12.12 3.02
N SER A 82 -19.53 -11.42 2.55
CA SER A 82 -19.38 -10.06 2.03
C SER A 82 -18.98 -9.06 3.11
N TYR A 83 -19.58 -9.13 4.30
CA TYR A 83 -19.19 -8.29 5.44
C TYR A 83 -17.84 -8.70 6.02
N ILE A 84 -17.57 -10.01 6.13
CA ILE A 84 -16.26 -10.50 6.59
C ILE A 84 -15.13 -9.95 5.72
N LEU A 85 -15.28 -10.07 4.40
CA LEU A 85 -14.26 -9.60 3.45
C LEU A 85 -14.13 -8.08 3.45
N MET A 86 -15.26 -7.37 3.45
CA MET A 86 -15.29 -5.90 3.45
C MET A 86 -14.57 -5.34 4.66
N ASP A 87 -14.87 -5.85 5.85
CA ASP A 87 -14.24 -5.46 7.10
C ASP A 87 -12.71 -5.58 7.02
N GLN A 88 -12.20 -6.72 6.56
CA GLN A 88 -10.75 -6.94 6.51
C GLN A 88 -10.07 -6.12 5.41
N LEU A 89 -10.76 -5.89 4.29
CA LEU A 89 -10.26 -5.07 3.20
C LEU A 89 -10.18 -3.58 3.56
N ILE A 90 -11.14 -3.06 4.32
CA ILE A 90 -11.09 -1.67 4.81
C ILE A 90 -9.85 -1.47 5.68
N ALA A 91 -9.61 -2.36 6.66
CA ALA A 91 -8.45 -2.27 7.53
C ALA A 91 -7.12 -2.40 6.75
N ALA A 92 -7.05 -3.33 5.80
CA ALA A 92 -5.85 -3.51 4.96
C ALA A 92 -5.55 -2.26 4.14
N LYS A 93 -6.56 -1.65 3.52
CA LYS A 93 -6.38 -0.42 2.74
C LYS A 93 -6.00 0.79 3.59
N LEU A 94 -6.47 0.87 4.83
CA LEU A 94 -6.03 1.89 5.78
C LEU A 94 -4.57 1.68 6.20
N ASN A 95 -4.14 0.43 6.37
CA ASN A 95 -2.73 0.09 6.61
C ASN A 95 -1.84 0.52 5.44
N LEU A 96 -2.23 0.23 4.19
CA LEU A 96 -1.52 0.68 2.99
C LEU A 96 -1.46 2.20 2.91
N ALA A 97 -2.59 2.88 3.14
CA ALA A 97 -2.65 4.34 3.16
C ALA A 97 -1.81 4.96 4.30
N SER A 98 -1.47 4.17 5.32
CA SER A 98 -0.60 4.55 6.44
C SER A 98 0.87 4.16 6.23
N GLY A 99 1.24 3.61 5.06
CA GLY A 99 2.62 3.29 4.69
C GLY A 99 3.04 1.83 4.87
N ALA A 100 2.12 0.92 5.21
CA ALA A 100 2.44 -0.51 5.24
C ALA A 100 2.71 -1.07 3.84
N SER A 101 3.80 -1.84 3.69
CA SER A 101 4.07 -2.61 2.48
C SER A 101 2.99 -3.65 2.23
N ASP A 102 2.50 -3.74 0.99
CA ASP A 102 1.46 -4.67 0.56
C ASP A 102 2.01 -5.97 -0.05
N SER A 103 3.33 -6.17 -0.05
CA SER A 103 4.00 -7.27 -0.76
C SER A 103 3.45 -8.66 -0.41
N ALA A 104 2.92 -8.85 0.81
CA ALA A 104 2.32 -10.09 1.26
C ALA A 104 0.85 -10.28 0.81
N VAL A 105 0.14 -9.22 0.44
CA VAL A 105 -1.32 -9.22 0.23
C VAL A 105 -1.82 -8.50 -1.02
N ALA A 106 -0.95 -7.93 -1.86
CA ALA A 106 -1.33 -7.18 -3.06
C ALA A 106 -2.34 -7.92 -3.95
N THR A 107 -2.07 -9.19 -4.26
CA THR A 107 -3.00 -10.06 -5.03
C THR A 107 -4.31 -10.29 -4.29
N THR A 108 -4.26 -10.51 -2.97
CA THR A 108 -5.47 -10.72 -2.15
C THR A 108 -6.35 -9.48 -2.15
N ILE A 109 -5.77 -8.28 -2.03
CA ILE A 109 -6.50 -7.00 -2.12
C ILE A 109 -7.19 -6.87 -3.47
N ALA A 110 -6.47 -7.10 -4.58
CA ALA A 110 -7.04 -7.02 -5.93
C ALA A 110 -8.18 -8.04 -6.17
N ASN A 111 -8.01 -9.27 -5.69
CA ASN A 111 -9.06 -10.29 -5.77
C ASN A 111 -10.27 -9.96 -4.90
N SER A 112 -10.03 -9.36 -3.73
CA SER A 112 -11.11 -8.93 -2.81
C SER A 112 -11.93 -7.80 -3.42
N ASP A 113 -11.28 -6.82 -4.04
CA ASP A 113 -11.96 -5.78 -4.82
C ASP A 113 -12.77 -6.37 -5.97
N THR A 114 -12.18 -7.27 -6.74
CA THR A 114 -12.88 -7.93 -7.85
C THR A 114 -14.14 -8.65 -7.37
N TRP A 115 -14.02 -9.42 -6.28
CA TRP A 115 -15.14 -10.14 -5.71
C TRP A 115 -16.24 -9.20 -5.19
N LEU A 116 -15.89 -8.13 -4.46
CA LEU A 116 -16.84 -7.14 -3.95
C LEU A 116 -17.47 -6.26 -5.02
N SER A 117 -16.89 -6.18 -6.22
CA SER A 117 -17.47 -5.42 -7.35
C SER A 117 -18.74 -6.06 -7.90
N VAL A 118 -18.91 -7.37 -7.73
CA VAL A 118 -20.07 -8.13 -8.22
C VAL A 118 -20.91 -8.75 -7.11
N ASN A 119 -20.42 -8.79 -5.87
CA ASN A 119 -21.14 -9.31 -4.70
C ASN A 119 -21.53 -8.20 -3.74
N LYS A 120 -22.84 -7.94 -3.62
CA LYS A 120 -23.37 -6.89 -2.74
C LYS A 120 -23.14 -7.23 -1.27
N LEU A 121 -22.86 -6.20 -0.46
CA LEU A 121 -22.86 -6.30 1.00
C LEU A 121 -24.23 -6.76 1.50
N GLY A 122 -24.24 -7.64 2.49
CA GLY A 122 -25.48 -8.18 3.05
C GLY A 122 -26.14 -9.26 2.18
N SER A 123 -25.43 -9.78 1.17
CA SER A 123 -25.89 -10.87 0.31
C SER A 123 -26.06 -12.20 1.05
N LYS A 124 -25.64 -12.29 2.33
CA LYS A 124 -25.60 -13.51 3.14
C LYS A 124 -24.77 -14.61 2.50
N SER A 125 -23.78 -14.23 1.69
CA SER A 125 -22.92 -15.15 0.96
C SER A 125 -22.16 -16.06 1.92
N LYS A 126 -21.94 -17.31 1.49
CA LYS A 126 -21.12 -18.31 2.17
C LYS A 126 -19.91 -18.72 1.33
N ASP A 127 -19.53 -17.87 0.39
CA ASP A 127 -18.41 -18.09 -0.52
C ASP A 127 -17.11 -18.29 0.28
N GLN A 128 -16.52 -19.48 0.14
CA GLN A 128 -15.32 -19.85 0.87
C GLN A 128 -14.08 -19.11 0.38
N ALA A 129 -14.01 -18.71 -0.89
CA ALA A 129 -12.91 -17.91 -1.41
C ALA A 129 -12.92 -16.52 -0.76
N ALA A 130 -14.09 -15.89 -0.62
CA ALA A 130 -14.23 -14.62 0.09
C ALA A 130 -13.84 -14.71 1.57
N ILE A 131 -14.26 -15.78 2.25
CA ILE A 131 -13.86 -16.04 3.64
C ILE A 131 -12.33 -16.23 3.75
N ASN A 132 -11.73 -16.98 2.83
CA ASN A 132 -10.28 -17.22 2.82
C ASN A 132 -9.50 -15.93 2.55
N MET A 133 -9.94 -15.10 1.61
CA MET A 133 -9.34 -13.77 1.39
C MET A 133 -9.45 -12.90 2.64
N GLY A 134 -10.61 -12.90 3.31
CA GLY A 134 -10.81 -12.22 4.58
C GLY A 134 -9.80 -12.69 5.65
N SER A 135 -9.57 -14.00 5.76
CA SER A 135 -8.57 -14.58 6.68
C SER A 135 -7.14 -14.16 6.37
N ILE A 136 -6.75 -14.09 5.10
CA ILE A 136 -5.40 -13.62 4.70
C ILE A 136 -5.23 -12.13 5.06
N LEU A 137 -6.24 -11.31 4.78
CA LEU A 137 -6.22 -9.89 5.12
C LEU A 137 -6.22 -9.67 6.64
N ASP A 138 -6.93 -10.51 7.40
CA ASP A 138 -6.89 -10.49 8.87
C ASP A 138 -5.48 -10.78 9.40
N GLN A 139 -4.77 -11.78 8.86
CA GLN A 139 -3.38 -12.05 9.24
C GLN A 139 -2.47 -10.86 8.96
N PHE A 140 -2.64 -10.18 7.83
CA PHE A 140 -1.89 -8.97 7.51
C PHE A 140 -2.21 -7.81 8.47
N ASN A 141 -3.49 -7.57 8.73
CA ASN A 141 -3.95 -6.51 9.63
C ASN A 141 -3.46 -6.73 11.07
N ASN A 142 -3.32 -7.98 11.51
CA ASN A 142 -2.76 -8.33 12.81
C ASN A 142 -1.21 -8.42 12.79
N GLY A 143 -0.56 -8.13 11.67
CA GLY A 143 0.90 -8.13 11.54
C GLY A 143 1.54 -9.52 11.60
N LEU A 144 0.77 -10.58 11.37
CA LEU A 144 1.27 -11.97 11.32
C LEU A 144 1.98 -12.26 9.98
N ILE A 145 1.59 -11.55 8.93
CA ILE A 145 2.27 -11.54 7.62
C ILE A 145 2.52 -10.10 7.17
N GLY A 146 3.45 -9.93 6.23
CA GLY A 146 3.84 -8.60 5.76
C GLY A 146 4.78 -7.91 6.75
N PRO A 147 4.64 -6.59 6.97
CA PRO A 147 5.69 -5.81 7.63
C PRO A 147 5.67 -5.87 9.17
N GLY A 148 4.78 -6.65 9.79
CA GLY A 148 4.63 -6.76 11.24
C GLY A 148 3.71 -5.71 11.85
N HIS A 149 3.35 -5.84 13.13
CA HIS A 149 2.42 -4.94 13.82
C HIS A 149 3.14 -3.69 14.36
N CYS A 150 2.47 -2.53 14.35
CA CYS A 150 3.04 -1.32 14.94
C CYS A 150 3.11 -1.43 16.48
N GLY A 151 4.21 -1.01 17.09
CA GLY A 151 4.40 -1.10 18.55
C GLY A 151 4.76 -2.50 19.08
N SER A 152 4.94 -3.50 18.22
CA SER A 152 5.47 -4.82 18.61
C SER A 152 6.99 -4.91 18.54
N THR A 153 7.72 -3.80 18.50
CA THR A 153 9.18 -3.84 18.65
C THR A 153 9.49 -4.25 20.10
N PRO A 154 10.20 -5.37 20.34
CA PRO A 154 11.10 -5.39 21.48
C PRO A 154 11.96 -4.12 21.35
N PRO A 155 12.31 -3.43 22.45
CA PRO A 155 13.30 -2.36 22.36
C PRO A 155 14.48 -2.88 21.52
N PRO A 156 15.07 -2.06 20.63
CA PRO A 156 16.28 -2.49 19.94
C PRO A 156 17.20 -3.07 21.01
N PRO A 157 17.79 -4.27 20.81
CA PRO A 157 18.78 -4.77 21.75
C PRO A 157 19.73 -3.61 22.01
N PRO A 158 20.05 -3.31 23.29
CA PRO A 158 20.85 -2.14 23.61
C PRO A 158 22.02 -2.16 22.64
N VAL A 159 22.11 -1.13 21.78
CA VAL A 159 23.28 -0.95 20.93
C VAL A 159 24.43 -1.09 21.92
N PRO A 160 25.36 -2.05 21.74
CA PRO A 160 26.51 -2.11 22.63
C PRO A 160 27.07 -0.70 22.59
N THR A 161 26.92 0.00 23.72
CA THR A 161 27.51 1.32 23.88
C THR A 161 28.95 1.10 23.45
N PRO A 162 29.50 1.85 22.48
CA PRO A 162 30.89 1.68 22.13
C PRO A 162 31.64 1.83 23.44
N THR A 163 32.10 0.68 23.97
CA THR A 163 32.93 0.66 25.15
C THR A 163 34.05 1.64 24.84
N PRO A 164 34.31 2.64 25.70
CA PRO A 164 35.32 3.64 25.45
C PRO A 164 36.55 2.92 24.91
N SER A 165 36.91 3.29 23.68
CA SER A 165 37.84 2.61 22.82
C SER A 165 39.06 2.21 23.65
N GLN A 166 39.29 0.90 23.79
CA GLN A 166 40.63 0.45 24.16
C GLN A 166 41.47 0.65 22.91
N CYS A 167 42.36 1.63 22.95
CA CYS A 167 43.38 1.77 21.92
C CYS A 167 44.34 0.58 22.08
N PHE A 168 44.82 0.03 20.98
CA PHE A 168 45.84 -1.03 21.00
C PHE A 168 47.14 -0.45 20.44
N ASP A 169 48.28 -0.77 21.05
CA ASP A 169 49.59 -0.45 20.49
C ASP A 169 49.94 -1.37 19.30
N TYR A 170 51.06 -1.09 18.62
CA TYR A 170 51.52 -1.92 17.50
C TYR A 170 51.88 -3.38 17.90
N ASN A 171 51.97 -3.66 19.19
CA ASN A 171 52.19 -5.00 19.75
C ASN A 171 50.90 -5.67 20.24
N GLY A 172 49.72 -5.05 20.06
CA GLY A 172 48.42 -5.61 20.43
C GLY A 172 48.08 -5.49 21.93
N SER A 173 48.77 -4.63 22.68
CA SER A 173 48.46 -4.36 24.10
C SER A 173 47.44 -3.23 24.24
N VAL A 174 46.52 -3.36 25.20
CA VAL A 174 45.53 -2.34 25.54
C VAL A 174 46.22 -1.11 26.18
N VAL A 175 45.99 0.08 25.62
CA VAL A 175 46.50 1.37 26.11
C VAL A 175 45.38 2.43 26.20
N PRO A 176 45.50 3.44 27.08
CA PRO A 176 44.58 4.57 27.12
C PRO A 176 44.58 5.33 25.78
N CYS A 177 43.41 5.63 25.24
CA CYS A 177 43.33 6.51 24.07
C CYS A 177 43.70 7.96 24.43
N PRO A 178 44.36 8.69 23.52
CA PRO A 178 44.72 10.10 23.74
C PRO A 178 43.50 11.01 23.91
#